data_AF-A0A662E1C0-F1
#
_entry.id   AF-A0A662E1C0-F1
#
_cell.length_a   1.000
_cell.length_b   1.000
_cell.length_c   1.000
_cell.angle_alpha   90.00
_cell.angle_beta   90.00
_cell.angle_gamma   90.00
#
_symmetry.space_group_name_H-M   'P 1'
#
loop_
_entity.id
_entity.type
_entity.pdbx_description
1 polymer ?
#
loop_
_entity_poly.entity_id
_entity_poly.type
_entity_poly.pdbx_seq_one_letter_code
_entity_poly.pdbx_strand_id
1 'polypeptide(L)'
;MNAGATEIVIFADFYNNEGSYMGKKSVTLAPYSNSQWNRAFTLDPIFGTDVEAGFVDVWSDTPDANFLTYASIVDNGTGDPSTVWPF
;
A
#
# COMPACT_ATOMS: atom_id res chain seq x y z
N MET A 1 -8.51 -0.70 -2.99
CA MET A 1 -9.72 -0.68 -3.84
C MET A 1 -10.86 -0.17 -2.98
N ASN A 2 -11.53 0.89 -3.43
CA ASN A 2 -12.75 1.37 -2.79
C ASN A 2 -13.90 0.42 -3.13
N ALA A 3 -14.60 -0.10 -2.14
CA ALA A 3 -15.75 -1.00 -2.28
C ALA A 3 -17.09 -0.29 -1.97
N GLY A 4 -17.04 1.01 -1.66
CA GLY A 4 -18.20 1.84 -1.38
C GLY A 4 -18.64 2.72 -2.56
N ALA A 5 -19.80 3.36 -2.37
CA ALA A 5 -20.45 4.27 -3.33
C ALA A 5 -20.01 5.74 -3.19
N THR A 6 -19.15 6.06 -2.23
CA THR A 6 -18.64 7.41 -1.95
C THR A 6 -17.14 7.48 -2.20
N GLU A 7 -16.63 8.68 -2.48
CA GLU A 7 -15.18 8.90 -2.54
C GLU A 7 -14.55 8.72 -1.16
N ILE A 8 -13.37 8.10 -1.12
CA ILE A 8 -12.59 7.89 0.11
C ILE A 8 -11.15 8.33 -0.07
N VAL A 9 -10.50 8.73 1.03
CA VAL A 9 -9.06 8.95 1.09
C VAL A 9 -8.42 7.82 1.89
N ILE A 10 -7.49 7.10 1.27
CA ILE A 10 -6.69 6.06 1.92
C ILE A 10 -5.32 6.64 2.25
N PHE A 11 -4.84 6.36 3.45
CA PHE A 11 -3.48 6.64 3.92
C PHE A 11 -2.67 5.35 3.99
N ALA A 12 -1.38 5.46 3.70
CA ALA A 12 -0.43 4.36 3.75
C ALA A 12 0.87 4.85 4.40
N ASP A 13 1.16 4.35 5.59
CA ASP A 13 2.40 4.63 6.33
C ASP A 13 3.38 3.47 6.12
N PHE A 14 4.60 3.78 5.68
CA PHE A 14 5.61 2.81 5.30
C PHE A 14 6.65 2.65 6.40
N TYR A 15 7.02 1.39 6.66
CA TYR A 15 8.01 1.02 7.68
C TYR A 15 9.03 0.04 7.11
N ASN A 16 10.27 0.14 7.59
CA ASN A 16 11.29 -0.87 7.30
C ASN A 16 11.05 -2.14 8.17
N ASN A 17 11.86 -3.18 7.96
CA ASN A 17 11.79 -4.43 8.71
C ASN A 17 11.95 -4.27 10.24
N GLU A 18 12.59 -3.20 10.69
CA GLU A 18 12.82 -2.90 12.12
C GLU A 18 11.67 -2.08 12.73
N GLY A 19 10.67 -1.71 11.94
CA GLY A 19 9.56 -0.85 12.37
C GLY A 19 9.90 0.65 12.37
N SER A 20 11.01 1.07 11.77
CA SER A 20 11.31 2.49 11.58
C SER A 20 10.43 3.07 10.48
N TYR A 21 9.77 4.18 10.79
CA TYR A 21 8.95 4.92 9.84
C TYR A 21 9.80 5.49 8.70
N MET A 22 9.31 5.34 7.47
CA MET A 22 9.99 5.78 6.24
C MET A 22 9.25 6.92 5.54
N GLY A 23 7.93 7.01 5.68
CA GLY A 23 7.14 8.02 5.00
C GLY A 23 5.67 7.64 4.88
N LYS A 24 4.88 8.61 4.42
CA LYS A 24 3.43 8.49 4.26
C LYS A 24 3.01 8.83 2.84
N LYS A 25 2.09 8.05 2.29
CA LYS A 25 1.36 8.36 1.06
C LYS A 25 -0.13 8.42 1.34
N SER A 26 -0.84 9.11 0.46
CA SER A 26 -2.29 9.04 0.38
C SER A 26 -2.75 8.86 -1.06
N VAL A 27 -3.96 8.32 -1.21
CA VAL A 27 -4.65 8.24 -2.49
C VAL A 27 -6.14 8.46 -2.29
N THR A 28 -6.71 9.33 -3.12
CA THR A 28 -8.15 9.50 -3.22
C THR A 28 -8.69 8.49 -4.23
N LEU A 29 -9.70 7.72 -3.83
CA LEU A 29 -10.35 6.72 -4.68
C LEU A 29 -11.82 7.09 -4.88
N ALA A 30 -12.19 7.29 -6.15
CA ALA A 30 -13.59 7.38 -6.56
C ALA A 30 -14.36 6.09 -6.19
N PRO A 31 -15.71 6.14 -6.15
CA PRO A 31 -16.54 4.96 -5.90
C PRO A 31 -16.16 3.77 -6.79
N TYR A 32 -16.05 2.58 -6.18
CA TYR A 32 -15.72 1.32 -6.87
C TYR A 32 -14.41 1.30 -7.68
N SER A 33 -13.52 2.28 -7.44
CA SER A 33 -12.23 2.38 -8.15
C SER A 33 -11.09 1.71 -7.41
N ASN A 34 -9.97 1.50 -8.10
CA ASN A 34 -8.73 1.04 -7.50
C ASN A 34 -7.54 1.89 -7.98
N SER A 35 -6.46 1.83 -7.20
CA SER A 35 -5.15 2.35 -7.56
C SER A 35 -4.12 1.28 -7.20
N GLN A 36 -3.12 1.10 -8.07
CA GLN A 36 -2.03 0.17 -7.88
C GLN A 36 -0.71 0.93 -7.87
N TRP A 37 0.14 0.61 -6.90
CA TRP A 37 1.50 1.15 -6.81
C TRP A 37 2.51 0.07 -7.11
N ASN A 38 3.18 0.20 -8.26
CA ASN A 38 4.31 -0.66 -8.59
C ASN A 38 5.57 -0.12 -7.92
N ARG A 39 6.37 -1.01 -7.33
CA ARG A 39 7.60 -0.64 -6.58
C ARG A 39 7.30 0.40 -5.49
N ALA A 40 6.25 0.18 -4.70
CA ALA A 40 5.68 1.19 -3.80
C ALA A 40 6.70 1.90 -2.89
N PHE A 41 7.71 1.17 -2.38
CA PHE A 41 8.77 1.71 -1.51
C PHE A 41 9.73 2.68 -2.23
N THR A 42 9.84 2.65 -3.56
CA THR A 42 10.74 3.55 -4.30
C THR A 42 10.08 4.87 -4.69
N LEU A 43 8.77 5.01 -4.45
CA LEU A 43 8.01 6.19 -4.86
C LEU A 43 8.17 7.31 -3.83
N ASP A 44 8.05 8.56 -4.28
CA ASP A 44 7.93 9.72 -3.40
C ASP A 44 6.75 9.56 -2.41
N PRO A 45 6.89 9.93 -1.12
CA PRO A 45 8.09 10.47 -0.46
C PRO A 45 8.99 9.44 0.24
N ILE A 46 8.85 8.13 -0.06
CA ILE A 46 9.52 7.05 0.70
C ILE A 46 10.98 6.87 0.24
N PHE A 47 11.21 6.88 -1.08
CA PHE A 47 12.54 6.78 -1.71
C PHE A 47 13.45 5.66 -1.17
N GLY A 48 12.88 4.53 -0.77
CA GLY A 48 13.64 3.37 -0.32
C GLY A 48 14.44 2.75 -1.46
N THR A 49 15.74 2.58 -1.28
CA THR A 49 16.64 1.99 -2.30
C THR A 49 16.99 0.53 -2.03
N ASP A 50 17.01 0.10 -0.77
CA ASP A 50 17.47 -1.23 -0.34
C ASP A 50 16.49 -1.89 0.64
N VAL A 51 15.20 -1.95 0.26
CA VAL A 51 14.16 -2.56 1.12
C VAL A 51 14.18 -4.07 0.92
N GLU A 52 14.91 -4.78 1.77
CA GLU A 52 14.90 -6.24 1.84
C GLU A 52 13.57 -6.77 2.42
N ALA A 53 13.05 -6.08 3.44
CA ALA A 53 11.76 -6.35 4.05
C ALA A 53 11.18 -5.07 4.67
N GLY A 54 9.86 -5.06 4.85
CA GLY A 54 9.12 -3.94 5.44
C GLY A 54 7.62 -4.21 5.43
N PHE A 55 6.85 -3.29 6.01
CA PHE A 55 5.40 -3.36 6.04
C PHE A 55 4.79 -1.98 5.81
N VAL A 56 3.50 -1.97 5.49
CA VAL A 56 2.74 -0.75 5.24
C VAL A 56 1.43 -0.82 6.01
N ASP A 57 1.20 0.17 6.87
CA ASP A 57 -0.08 0.32 7.56
C ASP A 57 -1.02 1.13 6.68
N VAL A 58 -2.15 0.53 6.32
CA VAL A 58 -3.12 1.12 5.39
C VAL A 58 -4.45 1.35 6.08
N TRP A 59 -4.91 2.60 6.09
CA TRP A 59 -6.06 3.03 6.87
C TRP A 59 -6.78 4.22 6.21
N SER A 60 -7.94 4.62 6.75
CA SER A 60 -8.70 5.77 6.28
C SER A 60 -9.43 6.45 7.45
N ASP A 61 -9.45 7.78 7.45
CA ASP A 61 -10.30 8.60 8.33
C ASP A 61 -11.64 8.98 7.66
N THR A 62 -11.87 8.58 6.40
CA THR A 62 -13.14 8.89 5.73
C THR A 62 -14.27 8.14 6.43
N PRO A 63 -15.32 8.81 6.93
CA PRO A 63 -16.45 8.12 7.55
C PRO A 63 -17.03 7.06 6.60
N ASP A 64 -17.36 5.90 7.17
CA ASP A 64 -17.93 4.75 6.46
C ASP A 64 -17.04 4.21 5.30
N ALA A 65 -15.72 4.49 5.32
CA ALA A 65 -14.80 3.95 4.33
C ALA A 65 -14.84 2.42 4.30
N ASN A 66 -15.13 1.88 3.11
CA ASN A 66 -15.11 0.44 2.86
C ASN A 66 -14.11 0.16 1.74
N PHE A 67 -13.01 -0.52 2.05
CA PHE A 67 -11.96 -0.78 1.08
C PHE A 67 -11.25 -2.10 1.34
N LEU A 68 -10.65 -2.63 0.28
CA LEU A 68 -9.76 -3.78 0.33
C LEU A 68 -8.35 -3.36 -0.11
N THR A 69 -7.35 -3.90 0.57
CA THR A 69 -5.93 -3.72 0.24
C THR A 69 -5.25 -5.08 0.23
N TYR A 70 -4.35 -5.28 -0.72
CA TYR A 70 -3.47 -6.43 -0.79
C TYR A 70 -2.11 -5.97 -1.32
N ALA A 71 -1.09 -6.78 -1.08
CA ALA A 71 0.25 -6.56 -1.63
C ALA A 71 0.81 -7.87 -2.19
N SER A 72 1.81 -7.75 -3.06
CA SER A 72 2.55 -8.89 -3.59
C SER A 72 4.01 -8.53 -3.78
N ILE A 73 4.88 -9.52 -3.64
CA ILE A 73 6.30 -9.42 -3.99
C ILE A 73 6.52 -10.22 -5.26
N VAL A 74 7.23 -9.64 -6.23
CA VAL A 74 7.64 -10.33 -7.46
C VAL A 74 9.08 -10.77 -7.28
N ASP A 75 9.35 -12.08 -7.37
CA ASP A 75 10.69 -12.61 -7.26
C ASP A 75 11.45 -12.54 -8.62
N ASN A 76 12.78 -12.45 -8.56
CA ASN A 76 13.62 -12.34 -9.76
C ASN A 76 14.00 -13.70 -10.38
N GLY A 77 13.54 -14.81 -9.81
CA GLY A 77 13.75 -16.16 -10.33
C GLY A 77 12.69 -16.56 -11.34
N THR A 78 11.42 -16.47 -10.95
CA THR A 78 10.24 -16.83 -11.77
C THR A 78 9.57 -15.62 -12.42
N GLY A 79 9.61 -14.47 -11.75
CA GLY A 79 8.83 -13.30 -12.13
C GLY A 79 7.36 -13.36 -11.71
N ASP A 80 6.94 -14.41 -10.98
CA ASP A 80 5.58 -14.57 -10.52
C ASP A 80 5.34 -13.79 -9.20
N PRO A 81 4.15 -13.19 -9.02
CA PRO A 81 3.81 -12.51 -7.77
C PRO A 81 3.45 -13.50 -6.66
N SER A 82 4.04 -13.34 -5.50
CA SER A 82 3.63 -13.97 -4.24
C SER A 82 2.83 -12.99 -3.39
N THR A 83 1.61 -13.36 -3.01
CA THR A 83 0.75 -12.53 -2.15
C THR A 83 1.35 -12.36 -0.74
N VAL A 84 1.38 -11.13 -0.26
CA VAL A 84 1.65 -10.83 1.15
C VAL A 84 0.34 -10.93 1.91
N TRP A 85 0.29 -11.88 2.84
CA TRP A 85 -0.88 -12.10 3.67
C TRP A 85 -0.90 -11.12 4.86
N PRO A 86 -2.08 -10.59 5.24
CA PRO A 86 -2.23 -9.77 6.43
C PRO A 86 -2.33 -10.68 7.66
N PHE A 87 -1.22 -10.95 8.35
CA PHE A 87 -1.21 -11.62 9.65
C PHE A 87 -0.11 -11.10 10.56
#